data_AF-A0A7Y6PJZ3-F1
#
_entry.id   AF-A0A7Y6PJZ3-F1
#
_cell.length_a   1.000
_cell.length_b   1.000
_cell.length_c   1.000
_cell.angle_alpha   90.00
_cell.angle_beta   90.00
_cell.angle_gamma   90.00
#
_symmetry.space_group_name_H-M   'P 1'
#
loop_
_entity.id
_entity.type
_entity.pdbx_description
1 polymer ?
#
loop_
_entity_poly.entity_id
_entity_poly.type
_entity_poly.pdbx_seq_one_letter_code
_entity_poly.pdbx_strand_id
1 'polypeptide(L)'
;MTLRRAVHAVLLVAAGLASGCDLYFGGGADDTVCAGGGWGMPVPDSEYRDPATGQCSYFGGGGGYCDESCGPCPLYEADVAPLPDWGSCYGVCFGLDQNACLSTPGCYGAYAGATDNGPERFWQCWDTAPSGPVGGSCQNLDAYQCSRHDNCIGVFANTNYGNQFLRCEDEPGGMQQTCASTDCGAGYHCEEQCYPTDDPTSPNEMSWCSPVCVPDQTCATVDCGPGYTCADVCAVDSNGQVTCNATCVPNNPNDPGECTGNVICNALPPACPMGTVPGISGGCYSGYCIPTNECGPKDPGTCGPAICAMAPPACPTGTVPGVKNGCWSGYCIPQHECPLAACETLTTEPACAARGDCTPVYEGTDCTCYPDGCTCTILTYDRCESVVMAL
;
A
#
# COMPACT_ATOMS: atom_id res chain seq x y z
N MET A 1 -54.53 -0.35 10.43
CA MET A 1 -53.94 -0.39 11.80
C MET A 1 -52.72 -1.32 11.78
N THR A 2 -51.50 -0.83 11.50
CA THR A 2 -50.26 -1.67 11.57
C THR A 2 -49.00 -0.82 11.39
N LEU A 3 -48.67 0.09 12.34
CA LEU A 3 -47.41 0.86 12.26
C LEU A 3 -46.89 1.32 13.65
N ARG A 4 -46.69 0.39 14.60
CA ARG A 4 -46.21 0.69 15.97
C ARG A 4 -45.31 -0.39 16.63
N ARG A 5 -44.62 -1.25 15.85
CA ARG A 5 -43.80 -2.35 16.42
C ARG A 5 -42.28 -2.32 16.14
N ALA A 6 -41.77 -1.37 15.35
CA ALA A 6 -40.35 -1.33 14.96
C ALA A 6 -39.39 -0.70 15.99
N VAL A 7 -39.89 0.04 17.00
CA VAL A 7 -39.09 1.02 17.77
C VAL A 7 -38.47 0.45 19.06
N HIS A 8 -38.59 -0.84 19.35
CA HIS A 8 -38.09 -1.44 20.60
C HIS A 8 -36.97 -2.49 20.42
N ALA A 9 -36.56 -2.82 19.19
CA ALA A 9 -35.51 -3.79 18.94
C ALA A 9 -34.07 -3.21 19.00
N VAL A 10 -33.92 -1.90 18.82
CA VAL A 10 -32.59 -1.27 18.59
C VAL A 10 -31.83 -0.98 19.89
N LEU A 11 -32.51 -0.87 21.04
CA LEU A 11 -31.91 -0.34 22.28
C LEU A 11 -31.17 -1.38 23.15
N LEU A 12 -31.11 -2.65 22.74
CA LEU A 12 -30.58 -3.75 23.57
C LEU A 12 -29.20 -4.29 23.15
N VAL A 13 -28.69 -3.92 21.97
CA VAL A 13 -27.40 -4.45 21.44
C VAL A 13 -26.19 -3.69 21.99
N ALA A 14 -26.35 -2.41 22.34
CA ALA A 14 -25.25 -1.51 22.73
C ALA A 14 -24.60 -1.80 24.11
N ALA A 15 -25.09 -2.79 24.87
CA ALA A 15 -24.63 -3.08 26.23
C ALA A 15 -23.61 -4.23 26.36
N GLY A 16 -23.35 -4.98 25.28
CA GLY A 16 -22.54 -6.21 25.33
C GLY A 16 -21.05 -6.06 25.04
N LEU A 17 -20.60 -4.98 24.38
CA LEU A 17 -19.27 -4.86 23.76
C LEU A 17 -18.23 -4.09 24.61
N ALA A 18 -18.43 -3.99 25.93
CA ALA A 18 -17.60 -3.15 26.81
C ALA A 18 -16.90 -3.91 27.96
N SER A 19 -17.00 -5.24 28.01
CA SER A 19 -16.30 -6.07 29.00
C SER A 19 -14.85 -6.34 28.58
N GLY A 20 -13.96 -5.36 28.77
CA GLY A 20 -12.53 -5.52 28.47
C GLY A 20 -11.65 -4.26 28.56
N CYS A 21 -12.23 -3.06 28.66
CA CYS A 21 -11.45 -1.81 28.75
C CYS A 21 -11.53 -1.19 30.15
N ASP A 22 -10.46 -1.30 30.94
CA ASP A 22 -10.30 -0.54 32.18
C ASP A 22 -10.08 0.95 31.87
N LEU A 23 -11.11 1.76 32.10
CA LEU A 23 -11.06 3.21 31.89
C LEU A 23 -10.39 3.90 33.10
N TYR A 24 -9.09 4.15 32.99
CA TYR A 24 -8.33 4.84 34.02
C TYR A 24 -8.59 6.37 34.01
N PHE A 25 -9.47 6.83 34.89
CA PHE A 25 -9.82 8.25 35.02
C PHE A 25 -8.75 9.05 35.78
N GLY A 26 -7.62 9.34 35.12
CA GLY A 26 -6.59 10.24 35.64
C GLY A 26 -7.12 11.68 35.78
N GLY A 27 -7.19 12.19 37.01
CA GLY A 27 -7.70 13.53 37.30
C GLY A 27 -6.92 14.21 38.43
N GLY A 28 -6.35 15.38 38.14
CA GLY A 28 -5.42 16.09 39.02
C GLY A 28 -4.00 16.06 38.44
N ALA A 29 -3.34 17.22 38.45
CA ALA A 29 -1.94 17.37 38.04
C ALA A 29 -1.05 17.55 39.28
N ASP A 30 0.22 17.89 39.04
CA ASP A 30 1.22 18.40 40.00
C ASP A 30 1.91 17.38 40.93
N ASP A 31 1.24 16.31 41.39
CA ASP A 31 1.88 15.29 42.25
C ASP A 31 2.50 14.14 41.45
N THR A 32 3.85 14.07 41.40
CA THR A 32 4.61 12.91 40.89
C THR A 32 4.54 11.75 41.90
N VAL A 33 3.41 11.04 41.93
CA VAL A 33 3.20 9.90 42.83
C VAL A 33 4.02 8.69 42.35
N CYS A 34 5.19 8.49 42.96
CA CYS A 34 5.98 7.26 42.85
C CYS A 34 5.08 6.03 43.08
N ALA A 35 4.81 5.24 42.03
CA ALA A 35 3.80 4.18 42.05
C ALA A 35 4.04 3.07 43.09
N GLY A 36 5.27 2.93 43.62
CA GLY A 36 5.60 2.03 44.72
C GLY A 36 5.11 2.46 46.10
N GLY A 37 4.55 3.66 46.27
CA GLY A 37 4.23 4.23 47.59
C GLY A 37 3.00 3.66 48.31
N GLY A 38 2.07 3.02 47.60
CA GLY A 38 0.76 2.63 48.14
C GLY A 38 0.39 1.17 47.87
N TRP A 39 0.79 0.26 48.76
CA TRP A 39 0.45 -1.18 48.72
C TRP A 39 0.59 -1.79 47.33
N GLY A 40 1.76 -1.60 46.70
CA GLY A 40 2.03 -2.03 45.32
C GLY A 40 1.65 -3.49 45.12
N MET A 41 0.54 -3.72 44.41
CA MET A 41 0.25 -5.02 43.85
C MET A 41 1.33 -5.29 42.79
N PRO A 42 1.96 -6.47 42.77
CA PRO A 42 2.81 -6.81 41.65
C PRO A 42 1.98 -6.72 40.37
N VAL A 43 2.51 -6.05 39.35
CA VAL A 43 2.01 -6.24 37.98
C VAL A 43 2.09 -7.74 37.72
N PRO A 44 1.01 -8.41 37.28
CA PRO A 44 1.06 -9.86 37.07
C PRO A 44 2.10 -10.15 35.99
N ASP A 45 3.11 -10.94 36.36
CA ASP A 45 4.18 -11.33 35.45
C ASP A 45 3.59 -12.05 34.23
N SER A 46 3.94 -11.59 33.02
CA SER A 46 3.41 -12.17 31.79
C SER A 46 3.88 -13.61 31.63
N GLU A 47 2.94 -14.56 31.70
CA GLU A 47 3.20 -15.96 31.39
C GLU A 47 3.13 -16.20 29.88
N TYR A 48 4.27 -16.58 29.32
CA TYR A 48 4.40 -16.99 27.92
C TYR A 48 4.54 -18.52 27.84
N ARG A 49 3.98 -19.11 26.79
CA ARG A 49 3.97 -20.56 26.61
C ARG A 49 5.16 -21.02 25.77
N ASP A 50 6.07 -21.78 26.36
CA ASP A 50 7.15 -22.45 25.62
C ASP A 50 6.53 -23.42 24.60
N PRO A 51 6.67 -23.19 23.28
CA PRO A 51 6.07 -24.05 22.28
C PRO A 51 6.73 -25.44 22.22
N ALA A 52 7.96 -25.60 22.72
CA ALA A 52 8.65 -26.90 22.73
C ALA A 52 8.11 -27.88 23.80
N THR A 53 7.46 -27.37 24.86
CA THR A 53 6.92 -28.19 25.96
C THR A 53 5.44 -27.95 26.29
N GLY A 54 4.86 -26.86 25.78
CA GLY A 54 3.53 -26.35 26.13
C GLY A 54 3.42 -25.76 27.53
N GLN A 55 4.53 -25.63 28.27
CA GLN A 55 4.56 -25.13 29.65
C GLN A 55 4.58 -23.60 29.70
N CYS A 56 3.96 -23.04 30.74
CA CYS A 56 3.99 -21.61 31.01
C CYS A 56 5.27 -21.22 31.74
N SER A 57 5.86 -20.10 31.35
CA SER A 57 7.04 -19.51 31.99
C SER A 57 6.87 -18.00 32.10
N TYR A 58 7.25 -17.45 33.25
CA TYR A 58 7.17 -16.03 33.54
C TYR A 58 8.30 -15.25 32.88
N PHE A 59 7.97 -14.19 32.14
CA PHE A 59 8.93 -13.22 31.61
C PHE A 59 8.49 -11.79 31.94
N GLY A 60 9.46 -10.86 32.05
CA GLY A 60 9.22 -9.44 32.32
C GLY A 60 9.36 -9.00 33.79
N GLY A 61 9.19 -9.90 34.77
CA GLY A 61 9.21 -9.60 36.21
C GLY A 61 10.51 -9.06 36.84
N GLY A 62 11.52 -8.70 36.04
CA GLY A 62 12.78 -8.11 36.51
C GLY A 62 12.79 -6.58 36.54
N GLY A 63 11.86 -5.91 35.86
CA GLY A 63 11.89 -4.47 35.58
C GLY A 63 10.91 -3.63 36.40
N GLY A 64 11.07 -3.57 37.73
CA GLY A 64 10.35 -2.58 38.53
C GLY A 64 10.74 -1.16 38.11
N TYR A 65 9.77 -0.29 37.82
CA TYR A 65 10.01 1.04 37.23
C TYR A 65 10.88 1.94 38.13
N CYS A 66 12.15 2.05 37.78
CA CYS A 66 13.14 2.92 38.41
C CYS A 66 13.00 4.37 37.90
N ASP A 67 11.99 5.10 38.38
CA ASP A 67 11.89 6.56 38.18
C ASP A 67 12.99 7.28 38.99
N GLU A 68 13.83 8.07 38.30
CA GLU A 68 14.91 8.87 38.91
C GLU A 68 14.39 9.85 39.98
N SER A 69 13.13 10.27 39.88
CA SER A 69 12.42 11.10 40.87
C SER A 69 12.25 10.39 42.22
N CYS A 70 12.27 9.06 42.23
CA CYS A 70 12.00 8.22 43.40
C CYS A 70 13.28 7.69 44.07
N GLY A 71 14.46 7.91 43.48
CA GLY A 71 15.77 7.58 44.07
C GLY A 71 16.85 7.30 43.02
N PRO A 72 18.12 7.19 43.42
CA PRO A 72 19.21 6.84 42.51
C PRO A 72 19.07 5.40 42.03
N CYS A 73 18.53 5.25 40.81
CA CYS A 73 18.42 3.99 40.09
C CYS A 73 19.83 3.35 40.00
N PRO A 74 20.04 2.11 40.48
CA PRO A 74 21.35 1.48 40.35
C PRO A 74 21.62 1.25 38.86
N LEU A 75 22.67 1.87 38.33
CA LEU A 75 23.06 1.86 36.91
C LEU A 75 23.61 0.51 36.42
N TYR A 76 22.98 -0.58 36.84
CA TYR A 76 22.95 -1.78 36.04
C TYR A 76 22.05 -1.48 34.85
N GLU A 77 22.65 -1.36 33.67
CA GLU A 77 21.99 -1.63 32.40
C GLU A 77 21.53 -3.09 32.47
N ALA A 78 20.38 -3.32 33.11
CA ALA A 78 19.88 -4.66 33.34
C ALA A 78 19.57 -5.25 31.97
N ASP A 79 20.23 -6.35 31.63
CA ASP A 79 19.93 -7.17 30.46
C ASP A 79 18.50 -7.73 30.62
N VAL A 80 17.50 -6.91 30.29
CA VAL A 80 16.11 -7.33 30.16
C VAL A 80 16.09 -8.28 28.99
N ALA A 81 16.20 -9.58 29.31
CA ALA A 81 16.17 -10.64 28.31
C ALA A 81 14.95 -10.40 27.40
N PRO A 82 15.14 -10.35 26.07
CA PRO A 82 14.06 -10.00 25.16
C PRO A 82 12.90 -10.96 25.39
N LEU A 83 11.68 -10.40 25.49
CA LEU A 83 10.48 -11.21 25.65
C LEU A 83 10.42 -12.23 24.49
N PRO A 84 10.17 -13.51 24.78
CA PRO A 84 10.13 -14.52 23.74
C PRO A 84 8.91 -14.27 22.84
N ASP A 85 9.08 -14.51 21.54
CA ASP A 85 7.99 -14.47 20.57
C ASP A 85 7.14 -15.75 20.68
N TRP A 86 6.41 -15.85 21.78
CA TRP A 86 5.59 -17.00 22.18
C TRP A 86 4.16 -16.55 22.46
N GLY A 87 3.19 -17.45 22.29
CA GLY A 87 1.79 -17.18 22.67
C GLY A 87 1.63 -16.94 24.18
N SER A 88 0.64 -16.12 24.54
CA SER A 88 0.28 -15.91 25.96
C SER A 88 -0.29 -17.19 26.55
N CYS A 89 0.01 -17.46 27.83
CA CYS A 89 -0.57 -18.62 28.50
C CYS A 89 -2.05 -18.46 28.84
N TYR A 90 -2.55 -17.23 28.97
CA TYR A 90 -3.91 -16.91 29.41
C TYR A 90 -4.57 -15.80 28.58
N GLY A 91 -4.29 -15.77 27.26
CA GLY A 91 -4.98 -14.88 26.33
C GLY A 91 -6.30 -15.44 25.81
N VAL A 92 -6.74 -14.96 24.64
CA VAL A 92 -8.11 -15.15 24.13
C VAL A 92 -8.44 -16.60 23.78
N CYS A 93 -7.43 -17.42 23.48
CA CYS A 93 -7.62 -18.82 23.12
C CYS A 93 -7.77 -19.73 24.36
N PHE A 94 -7.38 -19.26 25.55
CA PHE A 94 -7.35 -20.09 26.75
C PHE A 94 -8.75 -20.56 27.17
N GLY A 95 -8.95 -21.89 27.13
CA GLY A 95 -10.20 -22.52 27.57
C GLY A 95 -11.25 -22.71 26.47
N LEU A 96 -10.95 -22.34 25.22
CA LEU A 96 -11.73 -22.78 24.05
C LEU A 96 -11.68 -24.31 23.93
N ASP A 97 -12.81 -24.92 23.53
CA ASP A 97 -12.84 -26.33 23.12
C ASP A 97 -12.22 -26.53 21.73
N GLN A 98 -12.06 -27.79 21.31
CA GLN A 98 -11.43 -28.13 20.04
C GLN A 98 -12.10 -27.45 18.84
N ASN A 99 -13.43 -27.41 18.76
CA ASN A 99 -14.11 -26.82 17.61
C ASN A 99 -14.03 -25.30 17.65
N ALA A 100 -14.18 -24.69 18.83
CA ALA A 100 -14.02 -23.24 18.99
C ALA A 100 -12.60 -22.80 18.62
N CYS A 101 -11.58 -23.56 19.04
CA CYS A 101 -10.16 -23.29 18.79
C CYS A 101 -9.83 -23.16 17.30
N LEU A 102 -10.09 -24.21 16.52
CA LEU A 102 -9.79 -24.29 15.07
C LEU A 102 -10.65 -23.30 14.24
N SER A 103 -11.63 -22.65 14.86
CA SER A 103 -12.49 -21.61 14.25
C SER A 103 -12.16 -20.18 14.67
N THR A 104 -11.17 -19.97 15.55
CA THR A 104 -10.81 -18.65 16.09
C THR A 104 -9.47 -18.19 15.53
N PRO A 105 -9.42 -17.13 14.68
CA PRO A 105 -8.17 -16.62 14.12
C PRO A 105 -7.16 -16.20 15.20
N GLY A 106 -5.87 -16.45 14.98
CA GLY A 106 -4.82 -16.22 15.98
C GLY A 106 -4.81 -17.22 17.15
N CYS A 107 -5.55 -18.33 17.04
CA CYS A 107 -5.45 -19.48 17.92
C CYS A 107 -4.89 -20.69 17.16
N TYR A 108 -4.21 -21.60 17.87
CA TYR A 108 -3.82 -22.89 17.31
C TYR A 108 -4.04 -24.06 18.27
N GLY A 109 -4.34 -25.22 17.70
CA GLY A 109 -4.70 -26.43 18.46
C GLY A 109 -3.48 -27.21 18.94
N ALA A 110 -3.34 -27.41 20.26
CA ALA A 110 -2.36 -28.32 20.82
C ALA A 110 -2.98 -29.70 21.11
N TYR A 111 -2.30 -30.76 20.69
CA TYR A 111 -2.74 -32.15 20.83
C TYR A 111 -1.70 -32.95 21.61
N ALA A 112 -2.14 -33.83 22.51
CA ALA A 112 -1.26 -34.66 23.33
C ALA A 112 -1.77 -36.11 23.43
N GLY A 113 -0.87 -37.00 23.86
CA GLY A 113 -1.19 -38.42 24.08
C GLY A 113 -0.67 -39.37 23.00
N ALA A 114 0.16 -38.87 22.08
CA ALA A 114 0.95 -39.69 21.16
C ALA A 114 2.02 -40.49 21.93
N THR A 115 1.61 -41.58 22.56
CA THR A 115 2.42 -42.81 22.54
C THR A 115 2.26 -43.43 21.15
N ASP A 116 3.27 -44.16 20.66
CA ASP A 116 3.50 -44.51 19.24
C ASP A 116 2.33 -45.03 18.38
N ASN A 117 1.20 -45.43 18.97
CA ASN A 117 -0.01 -45.91 18.27
C ASN A 117 -1.33 -45.41 18.93
N GLY A 118 -1.29 -44.36 19.77
CA GLY A 118 -2.46 -43.81 20.46
C GLY A 118 -3.22 -42.77 19.61
N PRO A 119 -4.56 -42.69 19.70
CA PRO A 119 -5.29 -41.58 19.10
C PRO A 119 -4.98 -40.28 19.85
N GLU A 120 -4.48 -39.30 19.11
CA GLU A 120 -4.18 -37.97 19.63
C GLU A 120 -5.44 -37.29 20.16
N ARG A 121 -5.29 -36.57 21.27
CA ARG A 121 -6.39 -35.88 21.95
C ARG A 121 -6.07 -34.41 21.99
N PHE A 122 -7.06 -33.58 21.65
CA PHE A 122 -6.99 -32.16 21.90
C PHE A 122 -6.64 -31.93 23.38
N TRP A 123 -5.51 -31.26 23.61
CA TRP A 123 -4.97 -30.97 24.94
C TRP A 123 -5.49 -29.61 25.41
N GLN A 124 -5.30 -28.58 24.59
CA GLN A 124 -5.71 -27.21 24.88
C GLN A 124 -5.64 -26.35 23.60
N CYS A 125 -6.37 -25.23 23.58
CA CYS A 125 -6.19 -24.17 22.59
C CYS A 125 -5.19 -23.12 23.10
N TRP A 126 -4.26 -22.69 22.27
CA TRP A 126 -3.23 -21.69 22.63
C TRP A 126 -3.24 -20.51 21.67
N ASP A 127 -2.83 -19.34 22.17
CA ASP A 127 -2.59 -18.15 21.34
C ASP A 127 -1.42 -18.41 20.37
N THR A 128 -1.56 -17.97 19.12
CA THR A 128 -0.45 -17.90 18.16
C THR A 128 0.60 -16.88 18.62
N ALA A 129 1.87 -17.11 18.28
CA ALA A 129 2.98 -16.23 18.65
C ALA A 129 2.84 -14.81 18.03
N PRO A 130 3.26 -13.73 18.72
CA PRO A 130 3.09 -12.35 18.29
C PRO A 130 3.64 -11.95 16.91
N SER A 131 4.62 -12.68 16.35
CA SER A 131 5.09 -12.47 14.97
C SER A 131 4.35 -13.30 13.91
N GLY A 132 3.25 -13.96 14.28
CA GLY A 132 2.26 -14.56 13.40
C GLY A 132 0.93 -13.76 13.38
N PRO A 133 -0.15 -14.33 12.80
CA PRO A 133 -0.14 -15.60 12.08
C PRO A 133 0.67 -15.51 10.78
N VAL A 134 1.41 -16.57 10.47
CA VAL A 134 1.99 -16.81 9.15
C VAL A 134 1.30 -18.02 8.50
N GLY A 135 1.02 -17.93 7.20
CA GLY A 135 0.47 -19.04 6.43
C GLY A 135 1.57 -19.91 5.80
N GLY A 136 1.18 -21.11 5.36
CA GLY A 136 2.07 -22.06 4.68
C GLY A 136 1.73 -23.50 5.01
N SER A 137 2.59 -24.43 4.56
CA SER A 137 2.48 -25.85 4.95
C SER A 137 2.96 -26.07 6.38
N CYS A 138 2.21 -26.86 7.15
CA CYS A 138 2.59 -27.23 8.51
C CYS A 138 3.72 -28.27 8.57
N GLN A 139 4.11 -28.86 7.43
CA GLN A 139 4.98 -30.02 7.38
C GLN A 139 6.46 -29.68 7.62
N ASN A 140 7.10 -30.41 8.53
CA ASN A 140 8.52 -30.25 8.95
C ASN A 140 8.85 -28.96 9.73
N LEU A 141 7.84 -28.20 10.19
CA LEU A 141 8.07 -27.05 11.06
C LEU A 141 8.55 -27.49 12.46
N ASP A 142 9.51 -26.74 13.03
CA ASP A 142 9.86 -26.89 14.44
C ASP A 142 8.77 -26.30 15.37
N ALA A 143 8.93 -26.49 16.68
CA ALA A 143 7.93 -26.06 17.67
C ALA A 143 7.63 -24.56 17.62
N TYR A 144 8.67 -23.73 17.53
CA TYR A 144 8.55 -22.28 17.47
C TYR A 144 7.94 -21.85 16.14
N GLN A 145 8.40 -22.42 15.03
CA GLN A 145 7.81 -22.18 13.71
C GLN A 145 6.31 -22.52 13.70
N CYS A 146 5.93 -23.71 14.16
CA CYS A 146 4.54 -24.16 14.27
C CYS A 146 3.68 -23.20 15.10
N SER A 147 4.21 -22.67 16.21
CA SER A 147 3.49 -21.73 17.08
C SER A 147 3.19 -20.36 16.47
N ARG A 148 3.77 -20.05 15.29
CA ARG A 148 3.48 -18.83 14.52
C ARG A 148 2.37 -19.00 13.49
N HIS A 149 1.83 -20.21 13.32
CA HIS A 149 0.69 -20.49 12.46
C HIS A 149 -0.61 -20.53 13.28
N ASP A 150 -1.73 -20.15 12.66
CA ASP A 150 -3.10 -20.45 13.12
C ASP A 150 -3.83 -21.41 12.17
N ASN A 151 -3.14 -21.94 11.14
CA ASN A 151 -3.63 -22.97 10.23
C ASN A 151 -3.03 -24.37 10.49
N CYS A 152 -2.40 -24.57 11.66
CA CYS A 152 -1.62 -25.77 12.00
C CYS A 152 -1.87 -26.22 13.44
N ILE A 153 -1.68 -27.52 13.70
CA ILE A 153 -1.70 -28.08 15.06
C ILE A 153 -0.32 -28.50 15.56
N GLY A 154 -0.06 -28.24 16.83
CA GLY A 154 1.13 -28.71 17.54
C GLY A 154 0.87 -30.06 18.21
N VAL A 155 1.57 -31.11 17.80
CA VAL A 155 1.43 -32.46 18.39
C VAL A 155 2.54 -32.72 19.42
N PHE A 156 2.14 -33.19 20.60
CA PHE A 156 3.03 -33.39 21.76
C PHE A 156 3.06 -34.86 22.21
N ALA A 157 4.28 -35.40 22.31
CA ALA A 157 4.56 -36.66 22.99
C ALA A 157 4.57 -36.42 24.51
N ASN A 158 3.91 -37.31 25.27
CA ASN A 158 3.94 -37.25 26.73
C ASN A 158 5.12 -38.08 27.25
N THR A 159 6.09 -37.43 27.89
CA THR A 159 7.32 -38.06 28.38
C THR A 159 7.38 -38.07 29.91
N ASN A 160 8.31 -38.83 30.48
CA ASN A 160 8.57 -38.83 31.94
C ASN A 160 9.02 -37.45 32.49
N TYR A 161 9.35 -36.48 31.63
CA TYR A 161 9.75 -35.12 31.99
C TYR A 161 8.68 -34.07 31.62
N GLY A 162 7.48 -34.49 31.23
CA GLY A 162 6.41 -33.63 30.72
C GLY A 162 6.18 -33.80 29.22
N ASN A 163 5.32 -32.96 28.65
CA ASN A 163 5.05 -32.96 27.23
C ASN A 163 6.25 -32.37 26.45
N GLN A 164 6.54 -32.94 25.28
CA GLN A 164 7.55 -32.45 24.33
C GLN A 164 6.95 -32.39 22.94
N PHE A 165 7.20 -31.31 22.20
CA PHE A 165 6.78 -31.16 20.82
C PHE A 165 7.37 -32.29 19.97
N LEU A 166 6.50 -32.97 19.22
CA LEU A 166 6.83 -34.13 18.38
C LEU A 166 6.87 -33.73 16.91
N ARG A 167 5.85 -33.00 16.44
CA ARG A 167 5.67 -32.55 15.06
C ARG A 167 4.58 -31.48 14.96
N CYS A 168 4.63 -30.67 13.91
CA CYS A 168 3.53 -29.84 13.45
C CYS A 168 2.75 -30.59 12.35
N GLU A 169 1.43 -30.46 12.31
CA GLU A 169 0.58 -31.05 11.25
C GLU A 169 -0.54 -30.09 10.85
N ASP A 170 -1.12 -30.32 9.67
CA ASP A 170 -2.28 -29.59 9.17
C ASP A 170 -3.54 -29.96 9.97
N GLU A 171 -4.52 -29.04 10.11
CA GLU A 171 -5.58 -29.21 11.10
C GLU A 171 -6.47 -30.46 10.91
N PRO A 172 -6.76 -31.23 11.98
CA PRO A 172 -7.38 -32.55 11.90
C PRO A 172 -8.88 -32.45 11.57
N GLY A 173 -9.15 -32.44 10.27
CA GLY A 173 -10.46 -32.24 9.67
C GLY A 173 -10.37 -31.79 8.23
N GLY A 174 -9.21 -31.23 7.81
CA GLY A 174 -9.03 -30.75 6.44
C GLY A 174 -9.94 -29.57 6.10
N MET A 175 -10.37 -28.82 7.12
CA MET A 175 -11.03 -27.52 6.92
C MET A 175 -9.98 -26.50 6.49
N GLN A 176 -9.54 -26.59 5.23
CA GLN A 176 -9.15 -25.37 4.53
C GLN A 176 -10.32 -24.41 4.72
N GLN A 177 -10.10 -23.32 5.46
CA GLN A 177 -11.14 -22.32 5.62
C GLN A 177 -11.39 -21.74 4.22
N THR A 178 -12.57 -22.00 3.69
CA THR A 178 -12.99 -21.52 2.37
C THR A 178 -13.88 -20.32 2.56
N CYS A 179 -14.15 -19.59 1.48
CA CYS A 179 -15.18 -18.55 1.50
C CYS A 179 -16.61 -19.11 1.62
N ALA A 180 -16.77 -20.43 1.63
CA ALA A 180 -18.01 -21.11 2.01
C ALA A 180 -18.16 -21.34 3.54
N SER A 181 -17.08 -21.25 4.32
CA SER A 181 -17.08 -21.44 5.78
C SER A 181 -16.79 -20.17 6.58
N THR A 182 -16.21 -19.14 5.95
CA THR A 182 -15.71 -17.94 6.61
C THR A 182 -16.78 -16.83 6.62
N ASP A 183 -17.29 -16.46 7.80
CA ASP A 183 -18.18 -15.30 7.97
C ASP A 183 -17.35 -14.03 8.23
N CYS A 184 -17.28 -13.16 7.22
CA CYS A 184 -16.56 -11.89 7.30
C CYS A 184 -17.36 -10.76 7.99
N GLY A 185 -18.61 -11.01 8.39
CA GLY A 185 -19.50 -10.00 8.94
C GLY A 185 -20.05 -9.02 7.89
N ALA A 186 -20.78 -8.00 8.36
CA ALA A 186 -21.48 -7.07 7.47
C ALA A 186 -20.55 -5.97 6.94
N GLY A 187 -20.53 -5.76 5.61
CA GLY A 187 -19.67 -4.78 4.94
C GLY A 187 -18.32 -5.34 4.48
N TYR A 188 -18.17 -6.67 4.49
CA TYR A 188 -17.02 -7.41 3.98
C TYR A 188 -17.52 -8.67 3.25
N HIS A 189 -16.86 -9.06 2.18
CA HIS A 189 -17.00 -10.37 1.56
C HIS A 189 -15.69 -11.14 1.66
N CYS A 190 -15.77 -12.45 1.46
CA CYS A 190 -14.59 -13.31 1.43
C CYS A 190 -14.10 -13.48 -0.01
N GLU A 191 -12.81 -13.24 -0.25
CA GLU A 191 -12.08 -13.68 -1.44
C GLU A 191 -11.09 -14.79 -1.06
N GLU A 192 -10.96 -15.83 -1.89
CA GLU A 192 -9.94 -16.87 -1.68
C GLU A 192 -8.63 -16.42 -2.32
N GLN A 193 -7.67 -15.97 -1.50
CA GLN A 193 -6.32 -15.66 -1.98
C GLN A 193 -5.50 -16.94 -2.07
N CYS A 194 -5.32 -17.40 -3.29
CA CYS A 194 -4.54 -18.57 -3.63
C CYS A 194 -3.06 -18.22 -3.87
N TYR A 195 -2.18 -18.90 -3.13
CA TYR A 195 -0.73 -18.74 -3.22
C TYR A 195 -0.13 -19.88 -4.06
N PRO A 196 0.92 -19.60 -4.86
CA PRO A 196 1.63 -20.64 -5.62
C PRO A 196 2.31 -21.62 -4.67
N THR A 197 2.51 -22.87 -5.12
CA THR A 197 3.26 -23.85 -4.33
C THR A 197 4.75 -23.48 -4.25
N ASP A 198 5.43 -23.87 -3.16
CA ASP A 198 6.89 -23.83 -3.06
C ASP A 198 7.59 -24.93 -3.89
N ASP A 199 6.86 -25.81 -4.61
CA ASP A 199 7.44 -26.85 -5.46
C ASP A 199 7.99 -26.23 -6.77
N PRO A 200 9.32 -26.24 -6.99
CA PRO A 200 9.93 -25.66 -8.19
C PRO A 200 9.62 -26.44 -9.48
N THR A 201 8.98 -27.61 -9.39
CA THR A 201 8.53 -28.41 -10.53
C THR A 201 7.12 -28.03 -11.02
N SER A 202 6.30 -27.36 -10.19
CA SER A 202 4.94 -26.93 -10.52
C SER A 202 4.67 -25.43 -10.26
N PRO A 203 5.45 -24.51 -10.86
CA PRO A 203 5.42 -23.06 -10.55
C PRO A 203 4.15 -22.31 -11.00
N ASN A 204 3.15 -23.00 -11.55
CA ASN A 204 1.83 -22.44 -11.91
C ASN A 204 0.69 -23.10 -11.12
N GLU A 205 1.00 -24.02 -10.22
CA GLU A 205 0.02 -24.68 -9.35
C GLU A 205 -0.15 -23.85 -8.08
N MET A 206 -1.40 -23.73 -7.61
CA MET A 206 -1.74 -23.01 -6.38
C MET A 206 -2.29 -24.02 -5.39
N SER A 207 -1.48 -24.41 -4.41
CA SER A 207 -1.78 -25.51 -3.47
C SER A 207 -2.51 -25.04 -2.22
N TRP A 208 -2.42 -23.76 -1.89
CA TRP A 208 -3.02 -23.18 -0.69
C TRP A 208 -3.82 -21.94 -1.04
N CYS A 209 -5.13 -21.98 -0.80
CA CYS A 209 -6.00 -20.83 -0.83
C CYS A 209 -6.42 -20.49 0.61
N SER A 210 -6.26 -19.22 0.98
CA SER A 210 -6.64 -18.69 2.28
C SER A 210 -7.82 -17.74 2.13
N PRO A 211 -8.82 -17.76 3.02
CA PRO A 211 -9.94 -16.83 2.93
C PRO A 211 -9.48 -15.47 3.46
N VAL A 212 -9.73 -14.41 2.70
CA VAL A 212 -9.42 -13.04 3.10
C VAL A 212 -10.70 -12.24 3.10
N CYS A 213 -11.03 -11.63 4.24
CA CYS A 213 -12.18 -10.75 4.37
C CYS A 213 -11.85 -9.37 3.81
N VAL A 214 -12.31 -9.11 2.59
CA VAL A 214 -12.09 -7.88 1.84
C VAL A 214 -13.26 -6.92 2.10
N PRO A 215 -13.01 -5.62 2.39
CA PRO A 215 -14.09 -4.65 2.57
C PRO A 215 -14.98 -4.57 1.33
N ASP A 216 -16.30 -4.54 1.53
CA ASP A 216 -17.26 -4.29 0.45
C ASP A 216 -17.03 -2.89 -0.12
N GLN A 217 -16.37 -2.82 -1.29
CA GLN A 217 -16.32 -1.59 -2.05
C GLN A 217 -17.70 -1.31 -2.61
N THR A 218 -18.40 -0.40 -1.93
CA THR A 218 -19.70 0.12 -2.32
C THR A 218 -19.54 1.54 -2.84
N CYS A 219 -20.50 2.01 -3.63
CA CYS A 219 -20.50 3.41 -4.06
C CYS A 219 -20.73 4.45 -2.94
N ALA A 220 -20.76 4.04 -1.66
CA ALA A 220 -20.67 4.93 -0.50
C ALA A 220 -19.23 5.12 0.03
N THR A 221 -18.28 4.24 -0.32
CA THR A 221 -16.88 4.29 0.16
C THR A 221 -15.87 4.63 -0.94
N VAL A 222 -16.23 4.49 -2.22
CA VAL A 222 -15.36 4.82 -3.36
C VAL A 222 -15.51 6.28 -3.80
N ASP A 223 -14.48 7.10 -3.59
CA ASP A 223 -14.36 8.43 -4.23
C ASP A 223 -13.81 8.27 -5.65
N CYS A 224 -14.66 8.52 -6.64
CA CYS A 224 -14.31 8.46 -8.06
C CYS A 224 -13.68 9.75 -8.62
N GLY A 225 -13.58 10.80 -7.81
CA GLY A 225 -13.09 12.11 -8.24
C GLY A 225 -14.03 12.86 -9.20
N PRO A 226 -13.65 14.08 -9.62
CA PRO A 226 -14.49 14.93 -10.45
C PRO A 226 -14.66 14.38 -11.87
N GLY A 227 -15.91 14.35 -12.35
CA GLY A 227 -16.27 13.87 -13.70
C GLY A 227 -16.82 12.44 -13.76
N TYR A 228 -16.69 11.67 -12.67
CA TYR A 228 -17.17 10.31 -12.55
C TYR A 228 -18.18 10.18 -11.40
N THR A 229 -19.09 9.23 -11.52
CA THR A 229 -19.93 8.73 -10.42
C THR A 229 -19.61 7.26 -10.23
N CYS A 230 -19.59 6.80 -8.98
CA CYS A 230 -19.61 5.37 -8.74
C CYS A 230 -20.99 4.80 -9.13
N ALA A 231 -20.97 3.68 -9.85
CA ALA A 231 -22.13 2.84 -10.08
C ALA A 231 -21.78 1.37 -9.76
N ASP A 232 -22.70 0.66 -9.12
CA ASP A 232 -22.53 -0.76 -8.82
C ASP A 232 -22.71 -1.57 -10.12
N VAL A 233 -21.60 -2.05 -10.70
CA VAL A 233 -21.62 -2.83 -11.94
C VAL A 233 -21.81 -4.30 -11.58
N CYS A 234 -23.04 -4.78 -11.77
CA CYS A 234 -23.44 -6.16 -11.46
C CYS A 234 -23.22 -7.10 -12.64
N ALA A 235 -22.38 -8.10 -12.46
CA ALA A 235 -22.31 -9.28 -13.31
C ALA A 235 -23.26 -10.37 -12.81
N VAL A 236 -23.76 -11.20 -13.71
CA VAL A 236 -24.54 -12.42 -13.38
C VAL A 236 -23.77 -13.62 -13.91
N ASP A 237 -23.51 -14.60 -13.06
CA ASP A 237 -22.76 -15.81 -13.42
C ASP A 237 -23.64 -16.85 -14.16
N SER A 238 -23.06 -17.99 -14.52
CA SER A 238 -23.79 -19.09 -15.18
C SER A 238 -24.85 -19.77 -14.30
N ASN A 239 -24.82 -19.55 -12.98
CA ASN A 239 -25.73 -20.12 -12.00
C ASN A 239 -26.88 -19.16 -11.62
N GLY A 240 -26.79 -17.89 -12.05
CA GLY A 240 -27.73 -16.83 -11.70
C GLY A 240 -27.36 -16.04 -10.44
N GLN A 241 -26.18 -16.26 -9.88
CA GLN A 241 -25.63 -15.45 -8.79
C GLN A 241 -25.22 -14.08 -9.32
N VAL A 242 -25.54 -13.02 -8.57
CA VAL A 242 -25.24 -11.63 -8.93
C VAL A 242 -24.11 -11.12 -8.05
N THR A 243 -23.01 -10.68 -8.67
CA THR A 243 -21.87 -10.05 -7.99
C THR A 243 -21.75 -8.62 -8.51
N CYS A 244 -21.80 -7.63 -7.62
CA CYS A 244 -21.78 -6.21 -7.96
C CYS A 244 -20.52 -5.53 -7.43
N ASN A 245 -19.78 -4.87 -8.32
CA ASN A 245 -18.54 -4.18 -7.98
C ASN A 245 -18.71 -2.66 -8.18
N ALA A 246 -18.42 -1.87 -7.14
CA ALA A 246 -18.37 -0.42 -7.23
C ALA A 246 -17.38 0.03 -8.31
N THR A 247 -17.89 0.66 -9.37
CA THR A 247 -17.10 1.05 -10.55
C THR A 247 -17.31 2.53 -10.86
N CYS A 248 -16.22 3.26 -11.06
CA CYS A 248 -16.28 4.67 -11.46
C CYS A 248 -16.64 4.79 -12.95
N VAL A 249 -17.85 5.26 -13.24
CA VAL A 249 -18.35 5.50 -14.59
C VAL A 249 -18.45 7.00 -14.89
N PRO A 250 -18.23 7.46 -16.14
CA PRO A 250 -18.36 8.87 -16.48
C PRO A 250 -19.76 9.42 -16.18
N ASN A 251 -19.83 10.64 -15.63
CA ASN A 251 -21.09 11.33 -15.29
C ASN A 251 -22.04 11.53 -16.49
N ASN A 252 -21.51 11.45 -17.71
CA ASN A 252 -22.29 11.43 -18.94
C ASN A 252 -21.72 10.33 -19.86
N PRO A 253 -22.39 9.16 -20.01
CA PRO A 253 -21.93 8.08 -20.89
C PRO A 253 -22.10 8.39 -22.40
N ASN A 254 -22.47 9.62 -22.75
CA ASN A 254 -22.47 10.13 -24.12
C ASN A 254 -21.49 11.32 -24.30
N ASP A 255 -20.69 11.63 -23.28
CA ASP A 255 -19.59 12.60 -23.39
C ASP A 255 -18.30 11.84 -23.75
N PRO A 256 -17.76 12.00 -24.98
CA PRO A 256 -16.50 11.38 -25.34
C PRO A 256 -15.31 12.00 -24.58
N GLY A 257 -15.48 13.17 -23.95
CA GLY A 257 -14.43 13.97 -23.33
C GLY A 257 -13.77 14.94 -24.32
N GLU A 258 -12.73 15.62 -23.86
CA GLU A 258 -11.85 16.44 -24.71
C GLU A 258 -10.76 15.57 -25.34
N CYS A 259 -10.36 15.86 -26.58
CA CYS A 259 -9.26 15.13 -27.25
C CYS A 259 -7.89 15.34 -26.60
N THR A 260 -7.76 16.32 -25.71
CA THR A 260 -6.53 16.65 -24.98
C THR A 260 -6.89 17.24 -23.63
N GLY A 261 -6.20 16.77 -22.59
CA GLY A 261 -6.25 17.30 -21.24
C GLY A 261 -5.06 16.74 -20.46
N ASN A 262 -4.87 17.19 -19.21
CA ASN A 262 -3.88 16.55 -18.35
C ASN A 262 -4.47 15.25 -17.77
N VAL A 263 -3.80 14.12 -17.98
CA VAL A 263 -4.23 12.83 -17.39
C VAL A 263 -3.53 12.68 -16.04
N ILE A 264 -4.32 12.64 -14.96
CA ILE A 264 -3.84 12.66 -13.57
C ILE A 264 -4.13 11.36 -12.80
N CYS A 265 -4.81 10.40 -13.42
CA CYS A 265 -5.13 9.10 -12.82
C CYS A 265 -4.42 7.96 -13.55
N ASN A 266 -4.22 6.84 -12.83
CA ASN A 266 -3.41 5.70 -13.27
C ASN A 266 -4.10 4.78 -14.31
N ALA A 267 -5.16 5.24 -14.98
CA ALA A 267 -5.85 4.48 -16.00
C ALA A 267 -5.02 4.41 -17.30
N LEU A 268 -4.93 3.23 -17.91
CA LEU A 268 -4.30 3.08 -19.22
C LEU A 268 -5.17 3.66 -20.35
N PRO A 269 -4.58 4.24 -21.41
CA PRO A 269 -5.35 4.73 -22.55
C PRO A 269 -6.06 3.58 -23.29
N PRO A 270 -7.32 3.76 -23.73
CA PRO A 270 -7.99 2.82 -24.61
C PRO A 270 -7.24 2.64 -25.94
N ALA A 271 -7.28 1.43 -26.49
CA ALA A 271 -6.62 1.06 -27.74
C ALA A 271 -7.38 1.62 -28.96
N CYS A 272 -7.16 2.90 -29.26
CA CYS A 272 -7.91 3.63 -30.28
C CYS A 272 -7.49 3.32 -31.73
N PRO A 273 -8.46 3.19 -32.67
CA PRO A 273 -8.16 2.94 -34.09
C PRO A 273 -7.52 4.15 -34.77
N MET A 274 -6.79 3.89 -35.86
CA MET A 274 -6.11 4.92 -36.65
C MET A 274 -7.08 6.02 -37.11
N GLY A 275 -6.74 7.29 -36.85
CA GLY A 275 -7.61 8.44 -37.12
C GLY A 275 -8.51 8.86 -35.95
N THR A 276 -8.32 8.25 -34.77
CA THR A 276 -8.94 8.67 -33.50
C THR A 276 -7.87 8.85 -32.41
N VAL A 277 -8.22 9.53 -31.31
CA VAL A 277 -7.40 9.68 -30.10
C VAL A 277 -8.20 9.33 -28.83
N PRO A 278 -7.57 8.83 -27.75
CA PRO A 278 -8.25 8.65 -26.48
C PRO A 278 -8.89 9.96 -25.98
N GLY A 279 -10.18 9.90 -25.65
CA GLY A 279 -10.87 11.02 -25.01
C GLY A 279 -10.50 11.15 -23.54
N ILE A 280 -10.47 12.38 -23.03
CA ILE A 280 -10.08 12.71 -21.66
C ILE A 280 -11.22 13.49 -21.00
N SER A 281 -11.74 12.98 -19.88
CA SER A 281 -12.77 13.63 -19.08
C SER A 281 -12.46 13.47 -17.59
N GLY A 282 -12.67 14.52 -16.79
CA GLY A 282 -12.32 14.55 -15.35
C GLY A 282 -10.82 14.48 -15.04
N GLY A 283 -9.94 14.51 -16.06
CA GLY A 283 -8.52 14.20 -15.90
C GLY A 283 -8.17 12.70 -15.97
N CYS A 284 -9.12 11.87 -16.41
CA CYS A 284 -8.93 10.46 -16.74
C CYS A 284 -9.28 10.19 -18.22
N TYR A 285 -8.84 9.05 -18.76
CA TYR A 285 -9.36 8.60 -20.06
C TYR A 285 -10.85 8.22 -19.94
N SER A 286 -11.68 8.74 -20.84
CA SER A 286 -13.13 8.49 -20.84
C SER A 286 -13.52 7.06 -21.25
N GLY A 287 -12.57 6.29 -21.80
CA GLY A 287 -12.80 5.00 -22.46
C GLY A 287 -13.19 5.12 -23.93
N TYR A 288 -13.53 6.32 -24.41
CA TYR A 288 -13.92 6.58 -25.80
C TYR A 288 -12.73 7.02 -26.66
N CYS A 289 -12.87 6.85 -27.97
CA CYS A 289 -11.90 7.25 -28.97
C CYS A 289 -12.52 8.31 -29.90
N ILE A 290 -12.04 9.54 -29.82
CA ILE A 290 -12.59 10.70 -30.51
C ILE A 290 -11.94 10.82 -31.90
N PRO A 291 -12.69 10.97 -33.00
CA PRO A 291 -12.13 11.22 -34.32
C PRO A 291 -11.23 12.45 -34.36
N THR A 292 -10.04 12.34 -34.96
CA THR A 292 -9.04 13.42 -34.95
C THR A 292 -9.52 14.70 -35.66
N ASN A 293 -10.54 14.60 -36.52
CA ASN A 293 -11.24 15.72 -37.16
C ASN A 293 -12.30 16.41 -36.27
N GLU A 294 -12.74 15.78 -35.19
CA GLU A 294 -13.70 16.34 -34.21
C GLU A 294 -13.00 17.08 -33.08
N CYS A 295 -11.70 16.84 -32.88
CA CYS A 295 -10.81 17.51 -31.92
C CYS A 295 -10.60 19.03 -32.12
N GLY A 296 -11.39 19.66 -33.00
CA GLY A 296 -11.19 21.02 -33.48
C GLY A 296 -9.90 21.19 -34.31
N PRO A 297 -9.66 22.39 -34.84
CA PRO A 297 -8.31 22.76 -35.23
C PRO A 297 -7.45 22.78 -33.96
N LYS A 298 -6.37 21.98 -33.94
CA LYS A 298 -5.33 22.15 -32.92
C LYS A 298 -4.76 23.55 -33.05
N ASP A 299 -5.10 24.39 -32.08
CA ASP A 299 -4.44 25.67 -31.83
C ASP A 299 -3.41 25.41 -30.72
N PRO A 300 -2.16 25.07 -31.07
CA PRO A 300 -1.09 24.84 -30.10
C PRO A 300 -0.61 26.15 -29.45
N GLY A 301 -1.20 27.30 -29.81
CA GLY A 301 -0.73 28.62 -29.45
C GLY A 301 0.39 29.12 -30.36
N THR A 302 1.08 30.15 -29.88
CA THR A 302 2.27 30.75 -30.50
C THR A 302 3.54 30.22 -29.85
N CYS A 303 4.65 30.12 -30.60
CA CYS A 303 5.95 29.85 -29.99
C CYS A 303 6.45 31.09 -29.22
N GLY A 304 6.95 30.91 -27.99
CA GLY A 304 7.43 31.99 -27.14
C GLY A 304 7.66 31.57 -25.70
N PRO A 305 8.01 32.49 -24.79
CA PRO A 305 8.06 32.23 -23.36
C PRO A 305 6.66 32.19 -22.75
N ALA A 306 6.36 31.19 -21.93
CA ALA A 306 5.21 31.24 -21.04
C ALA A 306 5.49 32.17 -19.85
N ILE A 307 4.45 32.83 -19.36
CA ILE A 307 4.44 33.66 -18.14
C ILE A 307 3.77 32.96 -16.95
N CYS A 308 3.24 31.74 -17.15
CA CYS A 308 2.67 30.91 -16.10
C CYS A 308 3.74 30.13 -15.32
N ALA A 309 3.45 29.76 -14.07
CA ALA A 309 4.33 28.96 -13.23
C ALA A 309 4.35 27.44 -13.54
N MET A 310 3.67 26.99 -14.61
CA MET A 310 3.69 25.57 -15.01
C MET A 310 4.99 25.19 -15.71
N ALA A 311 5.45 23.96 -15.52
CA ALA A 311 6.56 23.40 -16.28
C ALA A 311 6.16 23.24 -17.77
N PRO A 312 7.10 23.38 -18.73
CA PRO A 312 6.84 23.09 -20.13
C PRO A 312 6.60 21.59 -20.36
N PRO A 313 5.72 21.20 -21.30
CA PRO A 313 5.63 19.82 -21.77
C PRO A 313 6.95 19.34 -22.38
N ALA A 314 7.26 18.06 -22.21
CA ALA A 314 8.42 17.43 -22.84
C ALA A 314 8.17 17.24 -24.35
N CYS A 315 8.91 17.97 -25.18
CA CYS A 315 8.73 17.97 -26.63
C CYS A 315 9.82 17.16 -27.38
N PRO A 316 9.45 16.41 -28.44
CA PRO A 316 10.43 15.69 -29.26
C PRO A 316 11.30 16.64 -30.08
N THR A 317 12.51 16.17 -30.45
CA THR A 317 13.50 16.92 -31.24
C THR A 317 12.90 17.53 -32.50
N GLY A 318 13.17 18.82 -32.74
CA GLY A 318 12.61 19.59 -33.87
C GLY A 318 11.24 20.20 -33.59
N THR A 319 10.75 20.13 -32.36
CA THR A 319 9.52 20.82 -31.89
C THR A 319 9.79 21.57 -30.58
N VAL A 320 9.02 22.63 -30.30
CA VAL A 320 9.12 23.44 -29.08
C VAL A 320 7.76 23.56 -28.39
N PRO A 321 7.70 23.71 -27.05
CA PRO A 321 6.44 23.94 -26.34
C PRO A 321 5.68 25.17 -26.85
N GLY A 322 4.39 25.00 -27.15
CA GLY A 322 3.49 26.08 -27.56
C GLY A 322 2.94 26.88 -26.37
N VAL A 323 2.70 28.18 -26.59
CA VAL A 323 2.16 29.10 -25.57
C VAL A 323 0.82 29.68 -26.02
N LYS A 324 -0.22 29.47 -25.21
CA LYS A 324 -1.58 29.96 -25.43
C LYS A 324 -2.04 30.73 -24.20
N ASN A 325 -2.55 31.96 -24.40
CA ASN A 325 -2.93 32.88 -23.32
C ASN A 325 -1.82 33.14 -22.27
N GLY A 326 -0.54 33.05 -22.68
CA GLY A 326 0.62 33.19 -21.78
C GLY A 326 0.95 31.93 -20.97
N CYS A 327 0.18 30.85 -21.10
CA CYS A 327 0.44 29.56 -20.47
C CYS A 327 0.99 28.54 -21.48
N TRP A 328 1.72 27.52 -21.04
CA TRP A 328 2.01 26.37 -21.91
C TRP A 328 0.70 25.71 -22.35
N SER A 329 0.55 25.43 -23.64
CA SER A 329 -0.67 24.86 -24.22
C SER A 329 -0.79 23.34 -24.03
N GLY A 330 0.28 22.69 -23.58
CA GLY A 330 0.43 21.22 -23.58
C GLY A 330 0.84 20.63 -24.94
N TYR A 331 0.89 21.44 -25.99
CA TYR A 331 1.29 21.03 -27.34
C TYR A 331 2.76 21.39 -27.64
N CYS A 332 3.31 20.69 -28.62
CA CYS A 332 4.61 21.00 -29.22
C CYS A 332 4.41 21.48 -30.66
N ILE A 333 4.90 22.68 -30.97
CA ILE A 333 4.86 23.29 -32.30
C ILE A 333 6.12 22.88 -33.06
N PRO A 334 6.05 22.43 -34.32
CA PRO A 334 7.24 22.21 -35.15
C PRO A 334 8.10 23.46 -35.25
N GLN A 335 9.42 23.33 -35.07
CA GLN A 335 10.32 24.48 -34.97
C GLN A 335 10.36 25.35 -36.24
N HIS A 336 9.91 24.83 -37.38
CA HIS A 336 9.76 25.56 -38.64
C HIS A 336 8.42 26.31 -38.78
N GLU A 337 7.41 25.97 -37.98
CA GLU A 337 6.15 26.73 -37.86
C GLU A 337 6.29 27.90 -36.86
N CYS A 338 7.36 27.89 -36.06
CA CYS A 338 7.74 29.02 -35.22
C CYS A 338 8.43 30.12 -36.02
N PRO A 339 7.85 31.33 -36.14
CA PRO A 339 8.61 32.52 -36.47
C PRO A 339 9.48 32.89 -35.26
N LEU A 340 10.59 32.17 -35.09
CA LEU A 340 11.65 32.55 -34.16
C LEU A 340 12.08 33.98 -34.50
N ALA A 341 12.31 34.81 -33.47
CA ALA A 341 12.82 36.15 -33.68
C ALA A 341 14.11 36.07 -34.51
N ALA A 342 14.27 36.93 -35.52
CA ALA A 342 15.44 36.90 -36.39
C ALA A 342 16.72 37.02 -35.54
N CYS A 343 17.80 36.29 -35.87
CA CYS A 343 19.00 36.21 -35.02
C CYS A 343 19.53 37.61 -34.66
N GLU A 344 19.43 38.55 -35.60
CA GLU A 344 19.80 39.96 -35.54
C GLU A 344 19.08 40.75 -34.43
N THR A 345 18.00 40.20 -33.84
CA THR A 345 17.29 40.79 -32.69
C THR A 345 17.87 40.39 -31.33
N LEU A 346 18.80 39.43 -31.30
CA LEU A 346 19.45 38.95 -30.08
C LEU A 346 20.63 39.86 -29.74
N THR A 347 20.44 40.74 -28.74
CA THR A 347 21.42 41.77 -28.39
C THR A 347 22.50 41.31 -27.39
N THR A 348 22.57 40.01 -27.07
CA THR A 348 23.56 39.47 -26.13
C THR A 348 24.12 38.12 -26.56
N GLU A 349 25.42 37.93 -26.35
CA GLU A 349 26.17 36.70 -26.64
C GLU A 349 25.51 35.43 -26.10
N PRO A 350 25.04 35.35 -24.83
CA PRO A 350 24.47 34.11 -24.30
C PRO A 350 23.12 33.78 -24.93
N ALA A 351 22.33 34.79 -25.31
CA ALA A 351 21.05 34.58 -26.00
C ALA A 351 21.25 34.12 -27.45
N CYS A 352 22.34 34.56 -28.09
CA CYS A 352 22.75 34.07 -29.41
C CYS A 352 23.28 32.63 -29.33
N ALA A 353 24.25 32.35 -28.46
CA ALA A 353 24.89 31.04 -28.31
C ALA A 353 23.93 29.94 -27.79
N ALA A 354 22.82 30.31 -27.15
CA ALA A 354 21.76 29.38 -26.76
C ALA A 354 20.91 28.86 -27.94
N ARG A 355 21.09 29.38 -29.16
CA ARG A 355 20.34 29.02 -30.37
C ARG A 355 21.23 28.34 -31.41
N GLY A 356 20.97 27.07 -31.66
CA GLY A 356 21.69 26.29 -32.68
C GLY A 356 21.44 26.70 -34.14
N ASP A 357 20.53 27.65 -34.39
CA ASP A 357 20.26 28.24 -35.71
C ASP A 357 20.95 29.61 -35.92
N CYS A 358 21.65 30.14 -34.91
CA CYS A 358 22.38 31.40 -34.96
C CYS A 358 23.87 31.24 -34.60
N THR A 359 24.70 32.17 -35.06
CA THR A 359 26.13 32.28 -34.73
C THR A 359 26.42 33.65 -34.09
N PRO A 360 27.10 33.71 -32.94
CA PRO A 360 27.58 34.98 -32.39
C PRO A 360 28.73 35.52 -33.25
N VAL A 361 28.57 36.74 -33.74
CA VAL A 361 29.56 37.50 -34.48
C VAL A 361 30.25 38.46 -33.52
N TYR A 362 31.57 38.36 -33.45
CA TYR A 362 32.40 39.20 -32.60
C TYR A 362 33.18 40.20 -33.45
N GLU A 363 33.23 41.46 -33.02
CA GLU A 363 34.12 42.48 -33.57
C GLU A 363 35.25 42.77 -32.58
N GLY A 364 36.44 43.04 -33.11
CA GLY A 364 37.62 43.35 -32.31
C GLY A 364 38.88 42.74 -32.92
N THR A 365 39.89 42.49 -32.08
CA THR A 365 41.15 41.90 -32.53
C THR A 365 41.11 40.38 -32.39
N ASP A 366 41.53 39.67 -33.42
CA ASP A 366 42.24 38.41 -33.26
C ASP A 366 43.61 38.55 -33.95
N CYS A 367 44.66 38.02 -33.33
CA CYS A 367 46.03 38.16 -33.80
C CYS A 367 46.83 36.92 -33.43
N THR A 368 47.48 36.33 -34.42
CA THR A 368 48.47 35.26 -34.30
C THR A 368 49.61 35.55 -35.27
N CYS A 369 50.83 35.68 -34.77
CA CYS A 369 52.06 35.77 -35.58
C CYS A 369 53.23 35.08 -34.85
N TYR A 370 54.46 35.49 -35.16
CA TYR A 370 55.74 34.96 -34.63
C TYR A 370 56.11 33.60 -35.25
N PRO A 371 57.42 33.32 -35.47
CA PRO A 371 58.35 32.96 -34.38
C PRO A 371 59.00 34.12 -33.60
N ASP A 372 59.20 35.28 -34.24
CA ASP A 372 60.05 36.36 -33.69
C ASP A 372 59.31 37.32 -32.73
N GLY A 373 58.30 36.82 -32.01
CA GLY A 373 57.25 37.62 -31.30
C GLY A 373 54.54 38.50 -32.21
N CYS A 374 53.37 37.79 -32.43
CA CYS A 374 52.02 38.29 -32.02
C CYS A 374 51.18 37.19 -31.38
N THR A 375 50.46 37.54 -30.32
CA THR A 375 49.24 36.83 -29.92
C THR A 375 48.34 37.79 -29.14
N CYS A 376 47.26 38.28 -29.76
CA CYS A 376 46.38 39.31 -29.19
C CYS A 376 44.92 39.14 -29.64
N THR A 377 44.12 38.39 -28.88
CA THR A 377 42.69 38.20 -29.16
C THR A 377 41.84 38.99 -28.16
N ILE A 378 41.23 40.09 -28.62
CA ILE A 378 40.23 40.89 -27.91
C ILE A 378 39.00 40.99 -28.82
N LEU A 379 38.23 39.90 -28.87
CA LEU A 379 36.95 39.82 -29.57
C LEU A 379 35.82 40.19 -28.60
N THR A 380 35.03 41.20 -28.96
CA THR A 380 33.83 41.62 -28.23
C THR A 380 32.61 41.19 -29.04
N TYR A 381 31.58 40.67 -28.38
CA TYR A 381 30.33 40.37 -29.06
C TYR A 381 29.74 41.64 -29.69
N ASP A 382 29.50 41.61 -31.01
CA ASP A 382 28.87 42.69 -31.77
C ASP A 382 27.39 42.37 -32.02
N ARG A 383 27.12 41.23 -32.67
CA ARG A 383 25.78 40.85 -33.12
C ARG A 383 25.61 39.35 -33.27
N CYS A 384 24.40 38.94 -33.60
CA CYS A 384 24.05 37.55 -33.87
C CYS A 384 23.50 37.43 -35.30
N GLU A 385 24.00 36.48 -36.07
CA GLU A 385 23.58 36.24 -37.45
C GLU A 385 23.04 34.81 -37.61
N SER A 386 22.19 34.58 -38.61
CA SER A 386 21.70 33.23 -38.92
C SER A 386 22.80 32.37 -39.56
N VAL A 387 22.79 31.06 -39.30
CA VAL A 387 23.76 30.14 -39.90
C VAL A 387 23.49 30.00 -41.40
N VAL A 388 24.22 30.75 -42.21
CA VAL A 388 24.22 30.61 -43.68
C VAL A 388 24.92 29.30 -44.04
N MET A 389 24.16 28.21 -44.12
CA MET A 389 24.67 26.96 -44.69
C MET A 389 25.06 27.18 -46.15
N ALA A 390 26.33 26.97 -46.46
CA ALA A 390 26.80 26.97 -47.85
C ALA A 390 26.19 25.78 -48.60
N LEU A 391 25.50 26.09 -49.71
CA LEU A 391 24.82 25.14 -50.61
C LEU A 391 25.79 24.50 -51.63
#